data_AF-A0A3D4XT31-F1
#
_entry.id   AF-A0A3D4XT31-F1
#
_cell.length_a   1.000
_cell.length_b   1.000
_cell.length_c   1.000
_cell.angle_alpha   90.00
_cell.angle_beta   90.00
_cell.angle_gamma   90.00
#
_symmetry.space_group_name_H-M   'P 1'
#
loop_
_entity.id
_entity.type
_entity.pdbx_description
1 polymer ?
#
loop_
_entity_poly.entity_id
_entity_poly.type
_entity_poly.pdbx_seq_one_letter_code
_entity_poly.pdbx_strand_id
1 'polypeptide(L)'
;MRKISITFLLFAWGVAPVQATELSHRFVDPMFGGNPGNGSYILSQAQAQDTNVAPKTPTVTLTAEEKFQANIDKFKLNLQNSILTKLTSSSTSQLFNSNGTIKLGSNLSFDLDNDGLPDFTVNVDNAPDSSGNVAVSVSDGVTNTVLSIPSIVLPQTTQ
;
A
#
# COMPACT_ATOMS: atom_id res chain seq x y z
N MET A 1 -51.53 -32.33 73.43
CA MET A 1 -52.18 -31.40 72.47
C MET A 1 -52.14 -30.00 73.09
N ARG A 2 -51.55 -28.92 72.58
CA ARG A 2 -50.92 -28.54 71.31
C ARG A 2 -49.93 -27.39 71.63
N LYS A 3 -48.70 -27.69 72.07
CA LYS A 3 -47.62 -26.70 72.32
C LYS A 3 -46.97 -26.17 71.02
N ILE A 4 -47.71 -26.26 69.90
CA ILE A 4 -47.22 -26.05 68.53
C ILE A 4 -47.35 -24.57 68.09
N SER A 5 -48.04 -23.73 68.86
CA SER A 5 -48.37 -22.36 68.42
C SER A 5 -47.23 -21.34 68.57
N ILE A 6 -46.31 -21.49 69.52
CA ILE A 6 -45.24 -20.50 69.77
C ILE A 6 -43.98 -20.80 68.95
N THR A 7 -43.68 -22.08 68.70
CA THR A 7 -42.57 -22.48 67.82
C THR A 7 -42.78 -22.05 66.38
N PHE A 8 -44.04 -21.98 65.91
CA PHE A 8 -44.37 -21.53 64.56
C PHE A 8 -44.18 -20.01 64.39
N LEU A 9 -44.40 -19.23 65.46
CA LEU A 9 -44.25 -17.77 65.43
C LEU A 9 -42.78 -17.33 65.43
N LEU A 10 -41.89 -18.09 66.09
CA LEU A 10 -40.45 -17.83 66.06
C LEU A 10 -39.77 -18.26 64.75
N PHE A 11 -40.32 -19.25 64.04
CA PHE A 11 -39.80 -19.67 62.73
C PHE A 11 -40.13 -18.65 61.62
N ALA A 12 -41.19 -17.86 61.79
CA ALA A 12 -41.60 -16.84 60.83
C ALA A 12 -40.74 -15.55 60.85
N TRP A 13 -39.93 -15.34 61.90
CA TRP A 13 -39.08 -14.14 62.02
C TRP A 13 -37.70 -14.31 61.36
N GLY A 14 -37.33 -15.52 60.95
CA GLY A 14 -36.01 -15.83 60.39
C GLY A 14 -35.86 -15.70 58.87
N VAL A 15 -36.96 -15.42 58.15
CA VAL A 15 -36.97 -15.31 56.69
C VAL A 15 -36.99 -13.85 56.25
N ALA A 16 -35.88 -13.14 56.52
CA ALA A 16 -35.58 -11.94 55.76
C ALA A 16 -35.10 -12.36 54.37
N PRO A 17 -35.65 -11.83 53.26
CA PRO A 17 -35.13 -12.13 51.94
C PRO A 17 -33.68 -11.64 51.86
N VAL A 18 -32.75 -12.54 51.52
CA VAL A 18 -31.40 -12.16 51.09
C VAL A 18 -31.55 -11.33 49.82
N GLN A 19 -31.54 -10.01 49.99
CA GLN A 19 -31.49 -9.05 48.88
C GLN A 19 -30.03 -9.02 48.42
N ALA A 20 -29.67 -9.93 47.51
CA ALA A 20 -28.43 -9.79 46.76
C ALA A 20 -28.61 -8.59 45.81
N THR A 21 -27.88 -7.50 46.04
CA THR A 21 -27.83 -6.42 45.06
C THR A 21 -27.19 -6.96 43.78
N GLU A 22 -27.75 -6.61 42.64
CA GLU A 22 -27.26 -7.10 41.35
C GLU A 22 -25.80 -6.69 41.14
N LEU A 23 -24.93 -7.68 40.91
CA LEU A 23 -23.57 -7.41 40.46
C LEU A 23 -23.61 -7.02 38.98
N SER A 24 -23.81 -5.73 38.73
CA SER A 24 -23.74 -5.17 37.38
C SER A 24 -22.29 -5.10 36.93
N HIS A 25 -21.89 -5.95 35.99
CA HIS A 25 -20.58 -5.88 35.36
C HIS A 25 -20.50 -4.64 34.47
N ARG A 26 -19.55 -3.76 34.75
CA ARG A 26 -19.24 -2.58 33.94
C ARG A 26 -17.76 -2.57 33.66
N PHE A 27 -17.41 -2.30 32.41
CA PHE A 27 -16.02 -2.14 32.04
C PHE A 27 -15.45 -0.89 32.72
N VAL A 28 -14.22 -0.98 33.22
CA VAL A 28 -13.52 0.16 33.86
C VAL A 28 -12.96 1.10 32.78
N ASP A 29 -12.57 0.53 31.64
CA ASP A 29 -12.01 1.22 30.50
C ASP A 29 -13.11 1.90 29.66
N PRO A 30 -13.01 3.22 29.41
CA PRO A 30 -13.91 3.95 28.52
C PRO A 30 -14.09 3.32 27.13
N MET A 31 -13.07 2.66 26.58
CA MET A 31 -13.10 2.06 25.24
C MET A 31 -14.09 0.89 25.12
N PHE A 32 -14.41 0.24 26.23
CA PHE A 32 -15.39 -0.86 26.28
C PHE A 32 -16.74 -0.43 26.87
N GLY A 33 -17.04 0.87 26.88
CA GLY A 33 -18.32 1.40 27.40
C GLY A 33 -18.31 1.65 28.92
N GLY A 34 -17.12 1.80 29.52
CA GLY A 34 -16.93 2.21 30.90
C GLY A 34 -17.11 3.72 31.14
N ASN A 35 -16.83 4.16 32.37
CA ASN A 35 -16.92 5.58 32.72
C ASN A 35 -15.83 6.40 32.00
N PRO A 36 -16.17 7.37 31.12
CA PRO A 36 -15.19 8.20 30.42
C PRO A 36 -14.30 9.04 31.35
N GLY A 37 -14.75 9.31 32.58
CA GLY A 37 -13.93 9.99 33.60
C GLY A 37 -12.68 9.21 34.02
N ASN A 38 -12.64 7.89 33.79
CA ASN A 38 -11.48 7.06 34.13
C ASN A 38 -10.36 7.13 33.07
N GLY A 39 -10.62 7.71 31.89
CA GLY A 39 -9.68 7.67 30.76
C GLY A 39 -8.35 8.37 31.02
N SER A 40 -8.37 9.54 31.64
CA SER A 40 -7.16 10.31 31.98
C SER A 40 -6.30 9.60 33.02
N TYR A 41 -6.93 8.93 33.99
CA TYR A 41 -6.25 8.15 35.01
C TYR A 41 -5.57 6.91 34.39
N ILE A 42 -6.30 6.13 33.59
CA ILE A 42 -5.76 4.93 32.91
C ILE A 42 -4.60 5.32 31.98
N LEU A 43 -4.74 6.41 31.21
CA LEU A 43 -3.69 6.88 30.31
C LEU A 43 -2.44 7.33 31.08
N SER A 44 -2.60 8.06 32.18
CA SER A 44 -1.47 8.50 33.00
C SER A 44 -0.72 7.31 33.61
N GLN A 45 -1.44 6.28 34.06
CA GLN A 45 -0.83 5.06 34.58
C GLN A 45 -0.13 4.25 33.49
N ALA A 46 -0.70 4.19 32.29
CA ALA A 46 -0.08 3.55 31.14
C ALA A 46 1.23 4.24 30.74
N GLN A 47 1.22 5.57 30.67
CA GLN A 47 2.43 6.36 30.37
C GLN A 47 3.50 6.25 31.47
N ALA A 48 3.11 6.18 32.74
CA ALA A 48 4.06 6.02 33.84
C ALA A 48 4.77 4.65 33.84
N GLN A 49 4.15 3.63 33.24
CA GLN A 49 4.72 2.29 33.08
C GLN A 49 5.38 2.10 31.71
N ASP A 50 5.22 3.04 30.79
CA ASP A 50 5.80 2.96 29.46
C ASP A 50 7.32 3.12 29.51
N THR A 51 8.02 2.02 29.26
CA THR A 51 9.49 1.99 29.16
C THR A 51 9.96 2.01 27.71
N ASN A 52 9.03 2.12 26.75
CA ASN A 52 9.37 2.21 25.34
C ASN A 52 9.97 3.60 25.06
N VAL A 53 11.25 3.60 24.75
CA VAL A 53 11.93 4.76 24.21
C VAL A 53 11.97 4.67 22.70
N ALA A 54 11.83 5.80 22.02
CA ALA A 54 12.05 5.84 20.58
C ALA A 54 13.43 5.24 20.26
N PRO A 55 13.54 4.33 19.28
CA PRO A 55 14.82 3.76 18.90
C PRO A 55 15.77 4.91 18.54
N LYS A 56 16.85 5.04 19.31
CA LYS A 56 17.90 6.01 18.98
C LYS A 56 18.50 5.55 17.67
N THR A 57 18.28 6.30 16.59
CA THR A 57 19.05 6.11 15.35
C THR A 57 20.51 6.20 15.75
N PRO A 58 21.32 5.13 15.56
CA PRO A 58 22.74 5.23 15.86
C PRO A 58 23.28 6.37 15.02
N THR A 59 23.83 7.40 15.67
CA THR A 59 24.61 8.43 14.99
C THR A 59 25.85 7.72 14.50
N VAL A 60 25.78 7.14 13.30
CA VAL A 60 26.94 6.60 12.62
C VAL A 60 27.81 7.82 12.27
N THR A 61 28.79 8.10 13.11
CA THR A 61 29.89 9.02 12.77
C THR A 61 30.72 8.34 11.69
N LEU A 62 30.20 8.38 10.46
CA LEU A 62 30.94 8.01 9.27
C LEU A 62 32.20 8.88 9.22
N THR A 63 33.34 8.23 9.06
CA THR A 63 34.61 8.88 8.75
C THR A 63 34.47 9.73 7.47
N ALA A 64 35.38 10.67 7.26
CA ALA A 64 35.33 11.54 6.06
C ALA A 64 35.35 10.72 4.75
N GLU A 65 36.06 9.59 4.75
CA GLU A 65 36.15 8.64 3.63
C GLU A 65 34.82 7.90 3.40
N GLU A 66 34.18 7.39 4.46
CA GLU A 66 32.88 6.72 4.33
C GLU A 66 31.78 7.69 3.87
N LYS A 67 31.82 8.96 4.30
CA LYS A 67 30.90 10.00 3.79
C LYS A 67 31.14 10.27 2.31
N PHE A 68 32.41 10.34 1.89
CA PHE A 68 32.74 10.53 0.48
C PHE A 68 32.23 9.36 -0.38
N GLN A 69 32.49 8.12 0.04
CA GLN A 69 32.01 6.93 -0.66
C GLN A 69 30.47 6.90 -0.73
N ALA A 70 29.78 7.17 0.37
CA ALA A 70 28.32 7.24 0.39
C ALA A 70 27.76 8.33 -0.55
N ASN A 71 28.47 9.45 -0.71
CA ASN A 71 28.08 10.49 -1.66
C ASN A 71 28.31 10.07 -3.11
N ILE A 72 29.40 9.36 -3.40
CA ILE A 72 29.65 8.77 -4.71
C ILE A 72 28.58 7.73 -5.05
N ASP A 73 28.20 6.87 -4.10
CA ASP A 73 27.16 5.87 -4.31
C ASP A 73 25.80 6.52 -4.57
N LYS A 74 25.46 7.58 -3.82
CA LYS A 74 24.28 8.41 -4.10
C LYS A 74 24.34 9.06 -5.47
N PHE A 75 25.50 9.57 -5.89
CA PHE A 75 25.67 10.16 -7.22
C PHE A 75 25.43 9.11 -8.31
N LYS A 76 26.02 7.91 -8.17
CA LYS A 76 25.82 6.80 -9.11
C LYS A 76 24.34 6.41 -9.21
N LEU A 77 23.64 6.29 -8.07
CA LEU A 77 22.20 6.02 -8.03
C LEU A 77 21.38 7.12 -8.73
N ASN A 78 21.67 8.38 -8.45
CA ASN A 78 20.98 9.50 -9.10
C ASN A 78 21.22 9.54 -10.60
N LEU A 79 22.45 9.27 -11.04
CA LEU A 79 22.79 9.20 -12.46
C LEU A 79 22.05 8.06 -13.16
N GLN A 80 22.05 6.86 -12.56
CA GLN A 80 21.32 5.71 -13.08
C GLN A 80 19.83 6.00 -13.22
N ASN A 81 19.21 6.55 -12.17
CA ASN A 81 17.80 6.93 -12.21
C ASN A 81 17.50 7.99 -13.27
N SER A 82 18.40 8.97 -13.45
CA SER A 82 18.23 9.99 -14.50
C SER A 82 18.32 9.39 -15.90
N ILE A 83 19.26 8.48 -16.14
CA ILE A 83 19.40 7.77 -17.41
C ILE A 83 18.16 6.90 -17.68
N LEU A 84 17.74 6.10 -16.70
CA LEU A 84 16.54 5.27 -16.81
C LEU A 84 15.29 6.10 -17.09
N THR A 85 15.13 7.24 -16.40
CA THR A 85 14.01 8.16 -16.63
C THR A 85 14.05 8.70 -18.05
N LYS A 86 15.21 9.15 -18.54
CA LYS A 86 15.36 9.67 -19.91
C LYS A 86 15.09 8.60 -20.97
N LEU A 87 15.60 7.38 -20.79
CA LEU A 87 15.33 6.25 -21.67
C LEU A 87 13.84 5.92 -21.69
N THR A 88 13.22 5.81 -20.51
CA THR A 88 11.78 5.51 -20.38
C THR A 88 10.94 6.61 -21.02
N SER A 89 11.25 7.88 -20.77
CA SER A 89 10.56 9.03 -21.36
C SER A 89 10.74 9.11 -22.89
N SER A 90 11.92 8.78 -23.41
CA SER A 90 12.16 8.73 -24.86
C SER A 90 11.35 7.60 -25.50
N SER A 91 11.45 6.38 -24.96
CA SER A 91 10.74 5.22 -25.49
C SER A 91 9.23 5.39 -25.45
N THR A 92 8.68 5.94 -24.34
CA THR A 92 7.23 6.18 -24.25
C THR A 92 6.78 7.29 -25.20
N SER A 93 7.55 8.37 -25.38
CA SER A 93 7.20 9.44 -26.32
C SER A 93 7.25 9.00 -27.77
N GLN A 94 8.07 8.01 -28.10
CA GLN A 94 8.16 7.45 -29.44
C GLN A 94 6.98 6.50 -29.72
N LEU A 95 6.51 5.75 -28.71
CA LEU A 95 5.41 4.79 -28.85
C LEU A 95 4.02 5.37 -28.61
N PHE A 96 3.88 6.38 -27.77
CA PHE A 96 2.58 6.91 -27.33
C PHE A 96 2.47 8.41 -27.63
N ASN A 97 1.28 8.81 -28.08
CA ASN A 97 0.92 10.20 -28.28
C ASN A 97 0.56 10.87 -26.93
N SER A 98 0.49 12.20 -26.94
CA SER A 98 0.11 13.02 -25.76
C SER A 98 -1.29 12.71 -25.19
N ASN A 99 -2.13 11.95 -25.91
CA ASN A 99 -3.46 11.52 -25.51
C ASN A 99 -3.49 10.09 -24.92
N GLY A 100 -2.33 9.45 -24.72
CA GLY A 100 -2.21 8.10 -24.18
C GLY A 100 -2.54 6.98 -25.18
N THR A 101 -2.75 7.29 -26.46
CA THR A 101 -2.92 6.27 -27.51
C THR A 101 -1.58 5.95 -28.18
N ILE A 102 -1.45 4.72 -28.68
CA ILE A 102 -0.26 4.30 -29.41
C ILE A 102 -0.12 5.14 -30.69
N LYS A 103 1.08 5.65 -30.96
CA LYS A 103 1.42 6.33 -32.21
C LYS A 103 1.61 5.28 -33.31
N LEU A 104 0.71 5.25 -34.28
CA LEU A 104 0.84 4.35 -35.43
C LEU A 104 2.13 4.64 -36.22
N GLY A 105 2.75 3.59 -36.75
CA GLY A 105 4.01 3.68 -37.50
C GLY A 105 5.23 4.05 -36.65
N SER A 106 5.13 3.99 -35.32
CA SER A 106 6.28 4.20 -34.44
C SER A 106 7.23 2.99 -34.48
N ASN A 107 8.53 3.28 -34.46
CA ASN A 107 9.58 2.30 -34.37
C ASN A 107 10.51 2.70 -33.21
N LEU A 108 10.67 1.79 -32.25
CA LEU A 108 11.78 1.83 -31.30
C LEU A 108 12.86 0.91 -31.82
N SER A 109 14.09 1.40 -31.77
CA SER A 109 15.29 0.65 -32.12
C SER A 109 16.29 0.81 -30.99
N PHE A 110 16.72 -0.30 -30.42
CA PHE A 110 17.77 -0.36 -29.41
C PHE A 110 18.96 -1.06 -30.02
N ASP A 111 20.06 -0.34 -30.10
CA ASP A 111 21.38 -0.83 -30.47
C ASP A 111 22.17 -0.98 -29.16
N LEU A 112 22.53 -2.23 -28.80
CA LEU A 112 23.18 -2.54 -27.53
C LEU A 112 24.71 -2.53 -27.63
N ASP A 113 25.27 -2.78 -28.82
CA ASP A 113 26.72 -2.87 -29.03
C ASP A 113 27.31 -1.67 -29.82
N ASN A 114 26.46 -0.75 -30.23
CA ASN A 114 26.77 0.47 -30.97
C ASN A 114 27.44 0.18 -32.32
N ASP A 115 27.08 -0.93 -32.99
CA ASP A 115 27.54 -1.27 -34.34
C ASP A 115 26.75 -0.55 -35.46
N GLY A 116 25.65 0.14 -35.09
CA GLY A 116 24.79 0.87 -36.01
C GLY A 116 23.64 0.03 -36.59
N LEU A 117 23.49 -1.22 -36.17
CA LEU A 117 22.35 -2.09 -36.44
C LEU A 117 21.50 -2.24 -35.17
N PRO A 118 20.17 -2.29 -35.28
CA PRO A 118 19.33 -2.46 -34.10
C PRO A 118 19.21 -3.93 -33.71
N ASP A 119 19.61 -4.27 -32.49
CA ASP A 119 19.46 -5.61 -31.90
C ASP A 119 18.01 -5.91 -31.52
N PHE A 120 17.35 -4.92 -30.91
CA PHE A 120 15.97 -5.04 -30.46
C PHE A 120 15.11 -3.95 -31.07
N THR A 121 14.03 -4.34 -31.74
CA THR A 121 13.11 -3.42 -32.39
C THR A 121 11.68 -3.64 -31.95
N VAL A 122 10.96 -2.54 -31.76
CA VAL A 122 9.51 -2.55 -31.53
C VAL A 122 8.86 -1.71 -32.60
N ASN A 123 8.10 -2.34 -33.48
CA ASN A 123 7.42 -1.70 -34.59
C ASN A 123 5.92 -1.77 -34.36
N VAL A 124 5.29 -0.60 -34.31
CA VAL A 124 3.84 -0.45 -34.31
C VAL A 124 3.38 -0.30 -35.74
N ASP A 125 2.38 -1.08 -36.13
CA ASP A 125 1.84 -1.05 -37.48
C ASP A 125 1.30 0.35 -37.85
N ASN A 126 1.37 0.69 -39.14
CA ASN A 126 1.04 2.02 -39.64
C ASN A 126 -0.48 2.24 -39.78
N ALA A 127 -1.26 1.16 -39.76
CA ALA A 127 -2.71 1.19 -39.81
C ALA A 127 -3.29 0.06 -38.94
N PRO A 128 -4.48 0.24 -38.35
CA PRO A 128 -5.19 -0.86 -37.72
C PRO A 128 -5.63 -1.90 -38.78
N ASP A 129 -5.69 -3.17 -38.38
CA ASP A 129 -6.17 -4.27 -39.22
C ASP A 129 -7.67 -4.12 -39.56
N SER A 130 -8.20 -5.01 -40.42
CA SER A 130 -9.63 -4.99 -40.80
C SER A 130 -10.60 -5.19 -39.63
N SER A 131 -10.11 -5.56 -38.45
CA SER A 131 -10.87 -5.70 -37.21
C SER A 131 -10.67 -4.51 -36.24
N GLY A 132 -9.90 -3.49 -36.65
CA GLY A 132 -9.61 -2.31 -35.84
C GLY A 132 -8.49 -2.51 -34.81
N ASN A 133 -7.76 -3.63 -34.82
CA ASN A 133 -6.66 -3.86 -33.88
C ASN A 133 -5.35 -3.29 -34.42
N VAL A 134 -4.48 -2.82 -33.53
CA VAL A 134 -3.11 -2.42 -33.88
C VAL A 134 -2.17 -3.57 -33.55
N ALA A 135 -1.40 -4.00 -34.54
CA ALA A 135 -0.34 -4.98 -34.33
C ALA A 135 0.94 -4.27 -33.85
N VAL A 136 1.52 -4.77 -32.75
CA VAL A 136 2.85 -4.39 -32.28
C VAL A 136 3.77 -5.58 -32.46
N SER A 137 4.75 -5.43 -33.34
CA SER A 137 5.78 -6.44 -33.58
C SER A 137 7.02 -6.12 -32.77
N VAL A 138 7.46 -7.09 -31.99
CA VAL A 138 8.67 -7.03 -31.16
C VAL A 138 9.66 -8.04 -31.72
N SER A 139 10.80 -7.56 -32.19
CA SER A 139 11.85 -8.40 -32.76
C SER A 139 13.16 -8.27 -31.99
N ASP A 140 13.74 -9.42 -31.66
CA ASP A 140 15.03 -9.61 -30.99
C ASP A 140 16.15 -9.90 -32.01
N GLY A 141 16.04 -9.34 -33.22
CA GLY A 141 16.99 -9.55 -34.33
C GLY A 141 16.96 -10.94 -34.99
N VAL A 142 16.50 -11.97 -34.28
CA VAL A 142 16.42 -13.37 -34.75
C VAL A 142 14.97 -13.86 -34.86
N THR A 143 14.12 -13.48 -33.92
CA THR A 143 12.71 -13.89 -33.88
C THR A 143 11.79 -12.67 -33.78
N ASN A 144 10.54 -12.81 -34.22
CA ASN A 144 9.54 -11.75 -34.18
C ASN A 144 8.29 -12.24 -33.46
N THR A 145 7.84 -11.47 -32.48
CA THR A 145 6.60 -11.71 -31.72
C THR A 145 5.62 -10.61 -32.06
N VAL A 146 4.43 -10.97 -32.54
CA VAL A 146 3.37 -10.01 -32.87
C VAL A 146 2.30 -10.03 -31.80
N LEU A 147 2.05 -8.88 -31.19
CA LEU A 147 1.01 -8.63 -30.22
C LEU A 147 -0.12 -7.86 -30.89
N SER A 148 -1.32 -8.44 -30.97
CA SER A 148 -2.51 -7.75 -31.47
C SER A 148 -3.22 -7.06 -30.31
N ILE A 149 -3.30 -5.74 -30.37
CA ILE A 149 -3.93 -4.90 -29.34
C ILE A 149 -5.24 -4.35 -29.90
N PRO A 150 -6.39 -4.63 -29.27
CA PRO A 150 -7.65 -4.06 -29.73
C PRO A 150 -7.65 -2.55 -29.53
N SER A 151 -7.94 -1.78 -30.58
CA SER A 151 -8.11 -0.34 -30.44
C SER A 151 -9.48 -0.06 -29.84
N ILE A 152 -9.52 0.63 -28.70
CA ILE A 152 -10.76 1.22 -28.21
C ILE A 152 -11.10 2.43 -29.08
N VAL A 153 -12.00 2.25 -30.04
CA VAL A 153 -12.59 3.38 -30.77
C VAL A 153 -13.49 4.13 -29.79
N LEU A 154 -13.04 5.28 -29.27
CA LEU A 154 -13.96 6.16 -28.54
C LEU A 154 -15.06 6.59 -29.52
N PRO A 155 -16.35 6.45 -29.18
CA PRO A 155 -17.43 6.88 -30.05
C PRO A 155 -17.25 8.36 -30.34
N GLN A 156 -17.03 8.70 -31.61
CA GLN A 156 -17.06 10.08 -32.06
C GLN A 156 -18.47 10.59 -31.80
N THR A 157 -18.63 11.53 -30.88
CA THR A 157 -19.88 12.27 -30.71
C THR A 157 -20.09 13.10 -31.96
N THR A 158 -20.98 12.65 -32.84
CA THR A 158 -21.49 13.43 -33.96
C THR A 158 -22.10 14.72 -33.41
N GLN A 159 -21.49 15.87 -33.72
CA GLN A 159 -22.18 17.16 -33.70
C GLN A 159 -22.69 17.46 -35.11
#